data_AF-A0A6A6T8U8-F1
#
_entry.id   AF-A0A6A6T8U8-F1
#
_cell.length_a   1.000
_cell.length_b   1.000
_cell.length_c   1.000
_cell.angle_alpha   90.00
_cell.angle_beta   90.00
_cell.angle_gamma   90.00
#
_symmetry.space_group_name_H-M   'P 1'
#
loop_
_entity.id
_entity.type
_entity.pdbx_description
1 polymer ?
#
loop_
_entity_poly.entity_id
_entity_poly.type
_entity_poly.pdbx_seq_one_letter_code
_entity_poly.pdbx_strand_id
1 'polypeptide(L)'
;MPTEFISATFPNASTELNPIPGAPLDPDYLIRYARALDDYEYNYTLVPYDSSYFDPWTVGATIAAVTKKLKVIIALRPNTLYPTVAAKALTTLDQLSQGRVVVHFIAGGSDIEQAREGDFLTKEQRYERLEEYIKILRRAWESPEPFDWDGKHYQFKGFRNLVRPVNGKSIPVSVGGSSPPAYRIGGSLADIFGLWGEPLKETKEQIDSIYAEAEKAGRTDRPRIWVTFRPITAETEELSWQKAHKTLDALTANRAQGNSRVPANAPPPQNVGSQRLLDIASRGEVQDRALWYPTVQATGARGASTALVGSPQTIADSILDYVDLGAELISIRGYDNLNDAIDYGRYILPKVREGLKERELAEKTNGETGSVKHANGVNGDAPASEETAGVSEDVKANGESKELPLASKEETSEVAEDVKVNDEAKELPLASKEETAGVSEDVKANGETKELSLASKEETSGVPQDLEANENSKELPLAPKEETSGVSEDIKANGETKEVPPSSKEETSGVSQDVKASIETKELPLASEVTA
;
A
#
# COMPACT_ATOMS: atom_id res chain seq x y z
N MET A 1 -11.97 0.72 -17.43
CA MET A 1 -10.67 0.00 -17.51
C MET A 1 -10.73 -1.18 -16.54
N PRO A 2 -9.95 -2.27 -16.72
CA PRO A 2 -9.91 -3.33 -15.73
C PRO A 2 -9.32 -2.83 -14.41
N THR A 3 -9.94 -3.18 -13.29
CA THR A 3 -9.44 -2.88 -11.95
C THR A 3 -8.11 -3.60 -11.71
N GLU A 4 -7.11 -2.87 -11.22
CA GLU A 4 -5.77 -3.41 -10.96
C GLU A 4 -5.57 -3.78 -9.48
N PHE A 5 -4.87 -4.88 -9.21
CA PHE A 5 -4.66 -5.39 -7.85
C PHE A 5 -3.26 -5.08 -7.28
N ILE A 6 -3.23 -4.64 -6.02
CA ILE A 6 -2.00 -4.27 -5.30
C ILE A 6 -1.85 -5.12 -4.03
N SER A 7 -0.83 -5.97 -3.95
CA SER A 7 -0.45 -6.61 -2.67
C SER A 7 0.50 -5.72 -1.86
N ALA A 8 0.89 -6.14 -0.67
CA ALA A 8 2.02 -5.57 0.07
C ALA A 8 3.03 -6.67 0.36
N THR A 9 4.29 -6.50 -0.06
CA THR A 9 5.32 -7.52 0.15
C THR A 9 5.85 -7.50 1.58
N PHE A 10 5.98 -8.70 2.15
CA PHE A 10 6.64 -8.95 3.42
C PHE A 10 7.90 -9.78 3.17
N PRO A 11 9.08 -9.38 3.68
CA PRO A 11 10.34 -10.07 3.40
C PRO A 11 10.64 -11.23 4.37
N ASN A 12 9.68 -11.65 5.19
CA ASN A 12 9.74 -12.86 6.02
C ASN A 12 8.33 -13.29 6.48
N ALA A 13 8.24 -14.47 7.10
CA ALA A 13 7.00 -15.07 7.57
C ALA A 13 6.39 -14.45 8.86
N SER A 14 6.96 -13.36 9.41
CA SER A 14 6.44 -12.73 10.63
C SER A 14 5.13 -11.98 10.35
N THR A 15 4.05 -12.41 11.01
CA THR A 15 2.70 -11.86 10.85
C THR A 15 2.21 -11.19 12.13
N GLU A 16 1.02 -10.58 12.11
CA GLU A 16 0.39 -10.06 13.33
C GLU A 16 -0.38 -11.15 14.12
N LEU A 17 -0.58 -12.33 13.50
CA LEU A 17 -1.16 -13.52 14.15
C LEU A 17 -0.07 -14.43 14.73
N ASN A 18 0.99 -14.65 13.97
CA ASN A 18 2.18 -15.40 14.34
C ASN A 18 3.40 -14.46 14.28
N PRO A 19 3.59 -13.59 15.30
CA PRO A 19 4.72 -12.68 15.36
C PRO A 19 6.00 -13.43 15.68
N ILE A 20 7.04 -13.15 14.90
CA ILE A 20 8.41 -13.64 15.13
C ILE A 20 9.26 -12.40 15.49
N PRO A 21 9.55 -12.14 16.78
CA PRO A 21 10.31 -10.97 17.21
C PRO A 21 11.72 -10.95 16.60
N GLY A 22 12.11 -9.80 16.03
CA GLY A 22 13.44 -9.65 15.41
C GLY A 22 13.68 -10.49 14.15
N ALA A 23 12.64 -11.01 13.51
CA ALA A 23 12.76 -11.83 12.30
C ALA A 23 13.63 -11.12 11.22
N PRO A 24 14.70 -11.76 10.71
CA PRO A 24 15.57 -11.19 9.68
C PRO A 24 14.87 -11.15 8.33
N LEU A 25 15.52 -10.56 7.33
CA LEU A 25 15.10 -10.75 5.93
C LEU A 25 15.34 -12.21 5.53
N ASP A 26 14.32 -12.83 4.94
CA ASP A 26 14.34 -14.20 4.42
C ASP A 26 14.27 -14.13 2.88
N PRO A 27 15.39 -14.35 2.16
CA PRO A 27 15.42 -14.23 0.71
C PRO A 27 14.50 -15.24 0.00
N ASP A 28 14.40 -16.47 0.51
CA ASP A 28 13.61 -17.52 -0.13
C ASP A 28 12.11 -17.28 0.07
N TYR A 29 11.71 -16.82 1.26
CA TYR A 29 10.34 -16.34 1.49
C TYR A 29 10.03 -15.13 0.60
N LEU A 30 10.91 -14.13 0.51
CA LEU A 30 10.72 -12.94 -0.32
C LEU A 30 10.57 -13.30 -1.81
N ILE A 31 11.42 -14.21 -2.33
CA ILE A 31 11.36 -14.67 -3.73
C ILE A 31 10.09 -15.49 -3.98
N ARG A 32 9.70 -16.37 -3.05
CA ARG A 32 8.44 -17.13 -3.12
C ARG A 32 7.22 -16.20 -3.09
N TYR A 33 7.23 -15.17 -2.26
CA TYR A 33 6.18 -14.16 -2.17
C TYR A 33 6.05 -13.38 -3.47
N ALA A 34 7.16 -12.84 -3.98
CA ALA A 34 7.20 -12.07 -5.21
C ALA A 34 6.69 -12.88 -6.42
N ARG A 35 7.11 -14.14 -6.55
CA ARG A 35 6.65 -15.04 -7.62
C ARG A 35 5.17 -15.39 -7.50
N ALA A 36 4.69 -15.72 -6.29
CA ALA A 36 3.27 -16.00 -6.09
C ALA A 36 2.37 -14.82 -6.55
N LEU A 37 2.77 -13.58 -6.28
CA LEU A 37 2.04 -12.41 -6.78
C LEU A 37 2.06 -12.29 -8.32
N ASP A 38 3.20 -12.56 -8.95
CA ASP A 38 3.38 -12.49 -10.42
C ASP A 38 2.60 -13.62 -11.13
N ASP A 39 2.59 -14.83 -10.54
CA ASP A 39 1.90 -16.02 -11.04
C ASP A 39 0.36 -15.92 -10.86
N TYR A 40 -0.14 -15.38 -9.75
CA TYR A 40 -1.57 -15.08 -9.53
C TYR A 40 -2.00 -13.71 -10.10
N GLU A 41 -1.19 -13.13 -10.98
CA GLU A 41 -1.51 -11.93 -11.77
C GLU A 41 -1.90 -10.68 -10.96
N TYR A 42 -1.25 -10.45 -9.82
CA TYR A 42 -1.26 -9.12 -9.21
C TYR A 42 -0.58 -8.10 -10.13
N ASN A 43 -1.20 -6.93 -10.28
CA ASN A 43 -0.65 -5.86 -11.09
C ASN A 43 0.54 -5.18 -10.39
N TYR A 44 0.48 -5.06 -9.06
CA TYR A 44 1.46 -4.37 -8.25
C TYR A 44 1.75 -5.08 -6.92
N THR A 45 2.91 -4.78 -6.33
CA THR A 45 3.13 -4.91 -4.89
C THR A 45 3.72 -3.63 -4.29
N LEU A 46 3.21 -3.25 -3.12
CA LEU A 46 3.79 -2.21 -2.27
C LEU A 46 4.93 -2.79 -1.43
N VAL A 47 6.10 -2.17 -1.52
CA VAL A 47 7.16 -2.35 -0.54
C VAL A 47 7.01 -1.25 0.52
N PRO A 48 6.53 -1.56 1.74
CA PRO A 48 6.19 -0.55 2.74
C PRO A 48 7.42 0.06 3.41
N TYR A 49 7.25 1.22 4.06
CA TYR A 49 8.33 1.93 4.76
C TYR A 49 7.97 2.28 6.22
N ASP A 50 8.88 1.95 7.13
CA ASP A 50 8.91 2.39 8.54
C ASP A 50 10.38 2.53 8.96
N SER A 51 10.70 3.53 9.78
CA SER A 51 12.06 3.81 10.30
C SER A 51 12.75 2.64 11.02
N SER A 52 11.98 1.61 11.42
CA SER A 52 12.46 0.43 12.14
C SER A 52 12.34 -0.87 11.32
N TYR A 53 12.22 -0.77 9.99
CA TYR A 53 11.99 -1.92 9.10
C TYR A 53 12.92 -1.93 7.87
N PHE A 54 12.69 -2.88 6.95
CA PHE A 54 13.58 -3.14 5.82
C PHE A 54 13.56 -2.02 4.76
N ASP A 55 14.72 -1.77 4.16
CA ASP A 55 14.89 -0.82 3.06
C ASP A 55 14.04 -1.21 1.82
N PRO A 56 13.24 -0.29 1.25
CA PRO A 56 12.32 -0.63 0.17
C PRO A 56 13.04 -0.76 -1.18
N TRP A 57 14.21 -0.15 -1.36
CA TRP A 57 14.91 -0.12 -2.65
C TRP A 57 15.58 -1.46 -2.96
N THR A 58 16.26 -2.05 -1.98
CA THR A 58 16.91 -3.37 -2.08
C THR A 58 15.88 -4.49 -2.17
N VAL A 59 14.81 -4.44 -1.36
CA VAL A 59 13.67 -5.36 -1.45
C VAL A 59 12.97 -5.21 -2.81
N GLY A 60 12.71 -3.98 -3.25
CA GLY A 60 12.08 -3.68 -4.54
C GLY A 60 12.90 -4.12 -5.76
N ALA A 61 14.23 -3.91 -5.75
CA ALA A 61 15.13 -4.42 -6.77
C ALA A 61 15.16 -5.95 -6.82
N THR A 62 15.15 -6.60 -5.65
CA THR A 62 15.08 -8.07 -5.55
C THR A 62 13.77 -8.60 -6.15
N ILE A 63 12.63 -7.99 -5.82
CA ILE A 63 11.32 -8.34 -6.41
C ILE A 63 11.35 -8.15 -7.93
N ALA A 64 11.83 -7.01 -8.42
CA ALA A 64 11.90 -6.70 -9.85
C ALA A 64 12.75 -7.72 -10.63
N ALA A 65 13.85 -8.19 -10.05
CA ALA A 65 14.75 -9.16 -10.67
C ALA A 65 14.20 -10.59 -10.74
N VAL A 66 13.22 -10.97 -9.90
CA VAL A 66 12.66 -12.34 -9.85
C VAL A 66 11.23 -12.47 -10.38
N THR A 67 10.66 -11.38 -10.91
CA THR A 67 9.29 -11.28 -11.45
C THR A 67 9.28 -10.70 -12.86
N LYS A 68 8.25 -11.01 -13.64
CA LYS A 68 8.11 -10.67 -15.08
C LYS A 68 7.10 -9.55 -15.34
N LYS A 69 5.93 -9.58 -14.69
CA LYS A 69 4.81 -8.64 -14.91
C LYS A 69 4.63 -7.67 -13.74
N LEU A 70 4.79 -8.18 -12.51
CA LEU A 70 4.49 -7.48 -11.26
C LEU A 70 5.21 -6.12 -11.17
N LYS A 71 4.44 -5.05 -10.98
CA LYS A 71 4.98 -3.70 -10.78
C LYS A 71 5.37 -3.48 -9.32
N VAL A 72 6.47 -2.77 -9.08
CA VAL A 72 6.99 -2.49 -7.74
C VAL A 72 6.66 -1.06 -7.34
N ILE A 73 5.85 -0.90 -6.29
CA ILE A 73 5.58 0.40 -5.67
C ILE A 73 6.57 0.61 -4.52
N ILE A 74 7.49 1.55 -4.69
CA ILE A 74 8.47 1.95 -3.66
C ILE A 74 7.82 2.98 -2.74
N ALA A 75 7.61 2.65 -1.46
CA ALA A 75 7.25 3.65 -0.46
C ALA A 75 8.45 4.56 -0.16
N LEU A 76 8.28 5.87 -0.25
CA LEU A 76 9.35 6.86 -0.09
C LEU A 76 8.91 8.06 0.75
N ARG A 77 9.79 8.52 1.63
CA ARG A 77 9.63 9.75 2.42
C ARG A 77 10.60 10.84 1.93
N PRO A 78 10.17 12.10 1.73
CA PRO A 78 11.06 13.18 1.29
C PRO A 78 12.24 13.52 2.23
N ASN A 79 12.24 13.08 3.49
CA ASN A 79 13.37 13.23 4.41
C ASN A 79 14.48 12.17 4.22
N THR A 80 14.16 10.95 3.77
CA THR A 80 15.09 9.81 3.88
C THR A 80 16.01 9.65 2.66
N LEU A 81 15.69 10.28 1.53
CA LEU A 81 16.56 10.34 0.35
C LEU A 81 16.46 11.71 -0.34
N TYR A 82 17.59 12.33 -0.63
CA TYR A 82 17.63 13.64 -1.31
C TYR A 82 17.09 13.51 -2.77
N PRO A 83 16.28 14.46 -3.27
CA PRO A 83 15.47 14.24 -4.48
C PRO A 83 16.29 13.97 -5.76
N THR A 84 17.48 14.57 -5.91
CA THR A 84 18.35 14.29 -7.07
C THR A 84 18.91 12.87 -7.07
N VAL A 85 19.03 12.23 -5.89
CA VAL A 85 19.41 10.82 -5.74
C VAL A 85 18.20 9.92 -6.00
N ALA A 86 17.03 10.26 -5.45
CA ALA A 86 15.79 9.53 -5.68
C ALA A 86 15.36 9.53 -7.17
N ALA A 87 15.52 10.67 -7.87
CA ALA A 87 15.25 10.78 -9.30
C ALA A 87 16.04 9.75 -10.11
N LYS A 88 17.35 9.63 -9.82
CA LYS A 88 18.26 8.64 -10.42
C LYS A 88 17.86 7.22 -10.04
N ALA A 89 17.67 6.95 -8.74
CA ALA A 89 17.34 5.62 -8.23
C ALA A 89 16.05 5.05 -8.84
N LEU A 90 14.99 5.87 -8.92
CA LEU A 90 13.73 5.47 -9.55
C LEU A 90 13.90 5.19 -11.05
N THR A 91 14.59 6.05 -11.81
CA THR A 91 14.85 5.78 -13.24
C THR A 91 15.75 4.59 -13.49
N THR A 92 16.71 4.31 -12.60
CA THR A 92 17.57 3.12 -12.71
C THR A 92 16.76 1.86 -12.44
N LEU A 93 15.93 1.84 -11.38
CA LEU A 93 15.05 0.70 -11.09
C LEU A 93 13.98 0.52 -12.19
N ASP A 94 13.49 1.60 -12.79
CA ASP A 94 12.53 1.55 -13.90
C ASP A 94 13.15 0.94 -15.17
N GLN A 95 14.38 1.33 -15.52
CA GLN A 95 15.13 0.72 -16.62
C GLN A 95 15.43 -0.77 -16.34
N LEU A 96 15.93 -1.11 -15.15
CA LEU A 96 16.21 -2.50 -14.76
C LEU A 96 14.97 -3.39 -14.72
N SER A 97 13.80 -2.82 -14.37
CA SER A 97 12.53 -3.54 -14.30
C SER A 97 11.70 -3.48 -15.59
N GLN A 98 12.16 -2.76 -16.62
CA GLN A 98 11.47 -2.54 -17.90
C GLN A 98 10.13 -1.81 -17.78
N GLY A 99 10.10 -0.68 -17.06
CA GLY A 99 8.92 0.19 -16.95
C GLY A 99 7.94 -0.18 -15.83
N ARG A 100 8.40 -0.95 -14.83
CA ARG A 100 7.56 -1.55 -13.78
C ARG A 100 7.62 -0.82 -12.43
N VAL A 101 8.14 0.40 -12.34
CA VAL A 101 8.23 1.16 -11.08
C VAL A 101 7.05 2.11 -10.90
N VAL A 102 6.59 2.24 -9.65
CA VAL A 102 5.80 3.36 -9.13
C VAL A 102 6.47 3.86 -7.86
N VAL A 103 6.38 5.16 -7.57
CA VAL A 103 6.77 5.70 -6.26
C VAL A 103 5.52 6.11 -5.48
N HIS A 104 5.40 5.69 -4.22
CA HIS A 104 4.32 6.11 -3.32
C HIS A 104 4.87 6.97 -2.17
N PHE A 105 4.44 8.22 -2.14
CA PHE A 105 4.95 9.19 -1.18
C PHE A 105 4.20 9.21 0.14
N ILE A 106 4.97 9.18 1.22
CA ILE A 106 4.48 9.23 2.59
C ILE A 106 5.06 10.49 3.26
N ALA A 107 4.18 11.42 3.69
CA ALA A 107 4.58 12.66 4.35
C ALA A 107 4.97 12.52 5.84
N GLY A 108 4.89 11.31 6.41
CA GLY A 108 5.13 11.03 7.83
C GLY A 108 3.86 11.24 8.68
N GLY A 109 3.27 10.12 9.15
CA GLY A 109 2.01 10.10 9.90
C GLY A 109 2.15 10.18 11.42
N SER A 110 3.37 10.18 11.96
CA SER A 110 3.64 10.38 13.39
C SER A 110 4.98 11.08 13.59
N ASP A 111 5.02 12.03 14.52
CA ASP A 111 6.19 12.90 14.73
C ASP A 111 7.29 12.17 15.52
N ILE A 112 6.90 11.30 16.46
CA ILE A 112 7.81 10.40 17.19
C ILE A 112 8.58 9.48 16.24
N GLU A 113 7.95 9.08 15.14
CA GLU A 113 8.50 8.11 14.20
C GLU A 113 9.36 8.80 13.12
N GLN A 114 8.96 9.98 12.63
CA GLN A 114 9.82 10.84 11.82
C GLN A 114 11.07 11.34 12.57
N ALA A 115 10.96 11.63 13.87
CA ALA A 115 12.08 12.06 14.70
C ALA A 115 13.20 11.00 14.84
N ARG A 116 12.90 9.70 14.65
CA ARG A 116 13.92 8.64 14.59
C ARG A 116 14.87 8.79 13.40
N GLU A 117 14.39 9.43 12.34
CA GLU A 117 15.11 9.71 11.10
C GLU A 117 15.59 11.17 11.03
N GLY A 118 15.55 11.88 12.16
CA GLY A 118 15.96 13.28 12.29
C GLY A 118 14.99 14.31 11.70
N ASP A 119 13.78 13.91 11.31
CA ASP A 119 12.79 14.83 10.73
C ASP A 119 11.85 15.44 11.78
N PHE A 120 12.18 16.66 12.21
CA PHE A 120 11.44 17.41 13.23
C PHE A 120 10.45 18.45 12.64
N LEU A 121 10.19 18.41 11.33
CA LEU A 121 9.24 19.33 10.67
C LEU A 121 7.79 19.07 11.11
N THR A 122 6.97 20.13 11.18
CA THR A 122 5.51 19.97 11.40
C THR A 122 4.85 19.25 10.22
N LYS A 123 3.68 18.65 10.43
CA LYS A 123 2.89 17.98 9.39
C LYS A 123 2.73 18.84 8.13
N GLU A 124 2.48 20.13 8.29
CA GLU A 124 2.29 21.11 7.22
C GLU A 124 3.61 21.28 6.44
N GLN A 125 4.71 21.49 7.15
CA GLN A 125 6.06 21.60 6.57
C GLN A 125 6.50 20.31 5.86
N ARG A 126 6.08 19.14 6.34
CA ARG A 126 6.33 17.86 5.65
C ARG A 126 5.52 17.73 4.35
N TYR A 127 4.33 18.32 4.27
CA TYR A 127 3.55 18.42 3.03
C TYR A 127 4.10 19.49 2.06
N GLU A 128 4.54 20.65 2.56
CA GLU A 128 5.27 21.65 1.73
C GLU A 128 6.51 21.02 1.08
N ARG A 129 7.32 20.29 1.87
CA ARG A 129 8.48 19.55 1.39
C ARG A 129 8.11 18.47 0.36
N LEU A 130 7.01 17.75 0.58
CA LEU A 130 6.54 16.73 -0.37
C LEU A 130 6.12 17.33 -1.72
N GLU A 131 5.41 18.46 -1.71
CA GLU A 131 5.06 19.18 -2.93
C GLU A 131 6.30 19.63 -3.70
N GLU A 132 7.30 20.18 -3.01
CA GLU A 132 8.59 20.56 -3.61
C GLU A 132 9.31 19.32 -4.20
N TYR A 133 9.32 18.20 -3.48
CA TYR A 133 9.95 16.94 -3.89
C TYR A 133 9.36 16.39 -5.19
N ILE A 134 8.03 16.29 -5.29
CA ILE A 134 7.35 15.77 -6.50
C ILE A 134 7.66 16.66 -7.71
N LYS A 135 7.67 17.99 -7.53
CA LYS A 135 8.01 18.95 -8.58
C LYS A 135 9.46 18.81 -9.06
N ILE A 136 10.41 18.59 -8.14
CA ILE A 136 11.81 18.29 -8.48
C ILE A 136 11.92 17.00 -9.28
N LEU A 137 11.24 15.93 -8.87
CA LEU A 137 11.32 14.62 -9.53
C LEU A 137 10.75 14.64 -10.95
N ARG A 138 9.56 15.21 -11.16
CA ARG A 138 8.98 15.36 -12.51
C ARG A 138 9.92 16.16 -13.41
N ARG A 139 10.42 17.32 -12.95
CA ARG A 139 11.41 18.12 -13.69
C ARG A 139 12.71 17.34 -13.96
N ALA A 140 13.16 16.48 -13.04
CA ALA A 140 14.34 15.63 -13.22
C ALA A 140 14.17 14.54 -14.28
N TRP A 141 12.96 14.02 -14.47
CA TRP A 141 12.64 13.01 -15.48
C TRP A 141 12.34 13.63 -16.85
N GLU A 142 11.69 14.80 -16.86
CA GLU A 142 11.23 15.49 -18.06
C GLU A 142 12.30 16.40 -18.69
N SER A 143 13.06 17.17 -17.91
CA SER A 143 13.96 18.21 -18.44
C SER A 143 15.12 17.61 -19.24
N PRO A 144 15.26 17.87 -20.56
CA PRO A 144 16.41 17.39 -21.32
C PRO A 144 17.71 18.05 -20.86
N GLU A 145 17.63 19.32 -20.43
CA GLU A 145 18.77 20.14 -20.03
C GLU A 145 19.03 20.14 -18.52
N PRO A 146 20.27 20.48 -18.07
CA PRO A 146 20.57 20.73 -16.68
C PRO A 146 19.70 21.84 -16.09
N PHE A 147 19.40 21.76 -14.80
CA PHE A 147 18.67 22.82 -14.11
C PHE A 147 19.13 23.08 -12.67
N ASP A 148 18.93 24.34 -12.27
CA ASP A 148 19.03 24.80 -10.89
C ASP A 148 17.66 24.69 -10.20
N TRP A 149 17.70 24.49 -8.89
CA TRP A 149 16.56 24.56 -7.99
C TRP A 149 16.96 25.35 -6.74
N ASP A 150 16.11 26.29 -6.35
CA ASP A 150 16.33 27.22 -5.23
C ASP A 150 15.00 27.36 -4.48
N GLY A 151 14.71 26.35 -3.65
CA GLY A 151 13.43 26.17 -2.96
C GLY A 151 13.52 26.32 -1.45
N LYS A 152 12.41 26.05 -0.76
CA LYS A 152 12.32 26.17 0.71
C LYS A 152 13.00 24.99 1.42
N HIS A 153 12.95 23.81 0.80
CA HIS A 153 13.44 22.57 1.39
C HIS A 153 14.65 21.98 0.65
N TYR A 154 14.85 22.33 -0.63
CA TYR A 154 15.98 21.83 -1.43
C TYR A 154 16.64 22.96 -2.22
N GLN A 155 17.96 22.89 -2.38
CA GLN A 155 18.75 23.81 -3.19
C GLN A 155 19.88 23.04 -3.89
N PHE A 156 20.01 23.17 -5.21
CA PHE A 156 21.08 22.57 -6.01
C PHE A 156 21.25 23.30 -7.36
N LYS A 157 22.39 23.08 -8.03
CA LYS A 157 22.71 23.71 -9.32
C LYS A 157 23.16 22.70 -10.37
N GLY A 158 22.87 22.98 -11.63
CA GLY A 158 23.32 22.21 -12.79
C GLY A 158 22.91 20.74 -12.81
N PHE A 159 21.83 20.35 -12.11
CA PHE A 159 21.43 18.95 -12.04
C PHE A 159 20.79 18.48 -13.35
N ARG A 160 21.27 17.33 -13.86
CA ARG A 160 20.72 16.66 -15.04
C ARG A 160 20.63 15.16 -14.74
N ASN A 161 19.45 14.55 -14.88
CA ASN A 161 19.37 13.10 -14.94
C ASN A 161 19.58 12.64 -16.39
N LEU A 162 20.51 11.72 -16.62
CA LEU A 162 20.73 11.12 -17.94
C LEU A 162 19.99 9.80 -18.10
N VAL A 163 19.68 9.11 -17.00
CA VAL A 163 18.80 7.93 -17.01
C VAL A 163 17.36 8.43 -17.05
N ARG A 164 16.56 7.92 -17.99
CA ARG A 164 15.18 8.36 -18.21
C ARG A 164 14.18 7.24 -17.90
N PRO A 165 12.92 7.56 -17.58
CA PRO A 165 11.84 6.57 -17.53
C PRO A 165 11.74 5.78 -18.85
N VAL A 166 11.45 4.48 -18.78
CA VAL A 166 11.32 3.60 -19.95
C VAL A 166 10.20 4.10 -20.90
N ASN A 167 9.15 4.72 -20.35
CA ASN A 167 8.06 5.32 -21.11
C ASN A 167 8.39 6.69 -21.76
N GLY A 168 9.60 7.22 -21.57
CA GLY A 168 10.05 8.50 -22.11
C GLY A 168 9.39 9.75 -21.51
N LYS A 169 8.62 9.62 -20.42
CA LYS A 169 7.86 10.70 -19.78
C LYS A 169 8.19 10.85 -18.29
N SER A 170 7.61 9.99 -17.45
CA SER A 170 7.65 10.07 -15.98
C SER A 170 7.47 8.70 -15.37
N ILE A 171 8.05 8.49 -14.18
CA ILE A 171 7.61 7.42 -13.28
C ILE A 171 6.23 7.81 -12.71
N PRO A 172 5.26 6.89 -12.59
CA PRO A 172 3.99 7.18 -11.93
C PRO A 172 4.19 7.54 -10.45
N VAL A 173 3.58 8.64 -10.04
CA VAL A 173 3.60 9.19 -8.68
C VAL A 173 2.31 8.86 -7.96
N SER A 174 2.41 8.19 -6.82
CA SER A 174 1.30 7.98 -5.90
C SER A 174 1.48 8.79 -4.61
N VAL A 175 0.37 9.28 -4.06
CA VAL A 175 0.27 9.96 -2.76
C VAL A 175 -0.93 9.36 -2.03
N GLY A 176 -0.96 9.36 -0.70
CA GLY A 176 -2.13 8.90 0.05
C GLY A 176 -2.38 9.63 1.37
N GLY A 177 -3.57 9.41 1.93
CA GLY A 177 -3.96 9.86 3.27
C GLY A 177 -5.15 10.84 3.32
N SER A 178 -5.91 10.75 4.41
CA SER A 178 -7.25 11.36 4.56
C SER A 178 -7.23 12.77 5.19
N SER A 179 -6.44 13.72 4.67
CA SER A 179 -6.38 15.08 5.23
C SER A 179 -6.30 16.17 4.15
N PRO A 180 -6.78 17.41 4.40
CA PRO A 180 -6.86 18.44 3.37
C PRO A 180 -5.53 18.74 2.64
N PRO A 181 -4.35 18.80 3.30
CA PRO A 181 -3.07 18.94 2.59
C PRO A 181 -2.73 17.75 1.68
N ALA A 182 -3.15 16.53 2.06
CA ALA A 182 -2.97 15.34 1.24
C ALA A 182 -3.89 15.39 0.01
N TYR A 183 -5.18 15.70 0.17
CA TYR A 183 -6.12 15.85 -0.95
C TYR A 183 -5.63 16.92 -1.93
N ARG A 184 -5.19 18.08 -1.43
CA ARG A 184 -4.60 19.15 -2.26
C ARG A 184 -3.42 18.66 -3.09
N ILE A 185 -2.43 18.03 -2.46
CA ILE A 185 -1.19 17.61 -3.14
C ILE A 185 -1.44 16.41 -4.07
N GLY A 186 -2.21 15.40 -3.64
CA GLY A 186 -2.50 14.24 -4.46
C GLY A 186 -3.42 14.58 -5.65
N GLY A 187 -4.46 15.40 -5.43
CA GLY A 187 -5.31 15.91 -6.51
C GLY A 187 -4.52 16.71 -7.54
N SER A 188 -3.66 17.63 -7.09
CA SER A 188 -2.88 18.50 -8.00
C SER A 188 -1.66 17.83 -8.66
N LEU A 189 -1.00 16.83 -8.04
CA LEU A 189 0.31 16.34 -8.49
C LEU A 189 0.47 14.81 -8.58
N ALA A 190 -0.43 13.98 -8.06
CA ALA A 190 -0.31 12.53 -8.16
C ALA A 190 -1.00 11.96 -9.41
N ASP A 191 -0.52 10.81 -9.87
CA ASP A 191 -1.17 9.98 -10.90
C ASP A 191 -2.09 8.93 -10.25
N ILE A 192 -1.84 8.56 -8.98
CA ILE A 192 -2.63 7.60 -8.19
C ILE A 192 -2.84 8.13 -6.76
N PHE A 193 -4.08 8.19 -6.27
CA PHE A 193 -4.39 8.56 -4.87
C PHE A 193 -4.75 7.33 -4.02
N GLY A 194 -4.00 7.10 -2.93
CA GLY A 194 -4.22 6.00 -2.00
C GLY A 194 -5.10 6.36 -0.79
N LEU A 195 -6.18 5.60 -0.62
CA LEU A 195 -7.11 5.61 0.50
C LEU A 195 -7.10 4.27 1.24
N TRP A 196 -7.56 4.28 2.49
CA TRP A 196 -7.92 3.07 3.23
C TRP A 196 -9.42 2.80 3.06
N GLY A 197 -9.83 1.54 3.17
CA GLY A 197 -11.24 1.16 3.12
C GLY A 197 -12.02 1.78 4.29
N GLU A 198 -12.82 2.79 3.97
CA GLU A 198 -13.90 3.35 4.77
C GLU A 198 -15.24 2.98 4.10
N PRO A 199 -16.41 3.17 4.74
CA PRO A 199 -17.68 2.82 4.11
C PRO A 199 -17.88 3.53 2.77
N LEU A 200 -18.75 3.00 1.91
CA LEU A 200 -18.97 3.47 0.54
C LEU A 200 -19.26 4.98 0.49
N LYS A 201 -20.06 5.50 1.44
CA LYS A 201 -20.35 6.92 1.59
C LYS A 201 -19.10 7.76 1.88
N GLU A 202 -18.40 7.48 2.97
CA GLU A 202 -17.18 8.19 3.38
C GLU A 202 -16.04 8.05 2.36
N THR A 203 -15.96 6.93 1.64
CA THR A 203 -15.02 6.74 0.54
C THR A 203 -15.37 7.65 -0.64
N LYS A 204 -16.66 7.76 -1.02
CA LYS A 204 -17.10 8.68 -2.08
C LYS A 204 -16.83 10.15 -1.72
N GLU A 205 -17.08 10.54 -0.48
CA GLU A 205 -16.76 11.89 0.04
C GLU A 205 -15.26 12.23 -0.09
N GLN A 206 -14.37 11.26 0.15
CA GLN A 206 -12.93 11.44 -0.04
C GLN A 206 -12.55 11.53 -1.53
N ILE A 207 -13.10 10.67 -2.38
CA ILE A 207 -12.88 10.69 -3.84
C ILE A 207 -13.29 12.04 -4.44
N ASP A 208 -14.49 12.53 -4.11
CA ASP A 208 -14.98 13.83 -4.59
C ASP A 208 -14.10 14.99 -4.09
N SER A 209 -13.60 14.91 -2.86
CA SER A 209 -12.64 15.89 -2.32
C SER A 209 -11.32 15.92 -3.11
N ILE A 210 -10.80 14.76 -3.51
CA ILE A 210 -9.57 14.64 -4.30
C ILE A 210 -9.77 15.18 -5.72
N TYR A 211 -10.91 14.86 -6.34
CA TYR A 211 -11.24 15.34 -7.69
C TYR A 211 -11.49 16.86 -7.72
N ALA A 212 -12.12 17.43 -6.69
CA ALA A 212 -12.27 18.88 -6.57
C ALA A 212 -10.92 19.61 -6.44
N GLU A 213 -9.90 19.00 -5.82
CA GLU A 213 -8.53 19.55 -5.76
C GLU A 213 -7.77 19.39 -7.09
N ALA A 214 -8.03 18.33 -7.86
CA ALA A 214 -7.52 18.19 -9.23
C ALA A 214 -8.10 19.27 -10.18
N GLU A 215 -9.40 19.55 -10.08
CA GLU A 215 -10.08 20.60 -10.85
C GLU A 215 -9.61 22.00 -10.47
N LYS A 216 -9.44 22.30 -9.17
CA LYS A 216 -8.84 23.57 -8.69
C LYS A 216 -7.41 23.76 -9.20
N ALA A 217 -6.67 22.68 -9.42
CA ALA A 217 -5.32 22.70 -9.99
C ALA A 217 -5.31 22.87 -11.53
N GLY A 218 -6.48 22.94 -12.18
CA GLY A 218 -6.61 23.11 -13.63
C GLY A 218 -6.27 21.84 -14.43
N ARG A 219 -6.33 20.66 -13.82
CA ARG A 219 -6.07 19.39 -14.51
C ARG A 219 -7.18 19.04 -15.50
N THR A 220 -6.80 18.47 -16.63
CA THR A 220 -7.71 17.85 -17.61
C THR A 220 -7.88 16.35 -17.37
N ASP A 221 -7.08 15.78 -16.46
CA ASP A 221 -7.14 14.42 -15.97
C ASP A 221 -7.47 14.40 -14.46
N ARG A 222 -7.65 13.20 -13.90
CA ARG A 222 -7.86 12.97 -12.46
C ARG A 222 -6.93 11.84 -11.98
N PRO A 223 -6.43 11.87 -10.73
CA PRO A 223 -5.64 10.78 -10.18
C PRO A 223 -6.49 9.51 -10.08
N ARG A 224 -5.94 8.36 -10.46
CA ARG A 224 -6.61 7.05 -10.34
C ARG A 224 -6.76 6.69 -8.86
N ILE A 225 -7.93 6.22 -8.44
CA ILE A 225 -8.17 5.93 -7.01
C ILE A 225 -7.72 4.51 -6.65
N TRP A 226 -6.92 4.43 -5.58
CA TRP A 226 -6.52 3.20 -4.89
C TRP A 226 -7.26 3.13 -3.54
N VAL A 227 -8.03 2.06 -3.28
CA VAL A 227 -8.62 1.76 -1.94
C VAL A 227 -8.00 0.48 -1.36
N THR A 228 -7.81 0.42 -0.02
CA THR A 228 -7.05 -0.65 0.66
C THR A 228 -7.84 -1.40 1.72
N PHE A 229 -7.88 -2.74 1.65
CA PHE A 229 -8.59 -3.63 2.57
C PHE A 229 -7.70 -4.79 3.09
N ARG A 230 -8.18 -5.51 4.10
CA ARG A 230 -7.60 -6.80 4.54
C ARG A 230 -8.65 -7.93 4.53
N PRO A 231 -8.95 -8.54 3.37
CA PRO A 231 -10.01 -9.53 3.29
C PRO A 231 -9.79 -10.75 4.20
N ILE A 232 -10.84 -11.20 4.89
CA ILE A 232 -10.85 -12.45 5.64
C ILE A 232 -11.89 -13.35 4.99
N THR A 233 -11.40 -14.36 4.27
CA THR A 233 -12.23 -15.28 3.49
C THR A 233 -11.82 -16.73 3.71
N ALA A 234 -12.79 -17.62 3.54
CA ALA A 234 -12.73 -19.07 3.52
C ALA A 234 -13.83 -19.59 2.56
N GLU A 235 -14.01 -20.90 2.43
CA GLU A 235 -14.86 -21.53 1.41
C GLU A 235 -16.35 -21.14 1.49
N THR A 236 -16.83 -20.73 2.68
CA THR A 236 -18.21 -20.28 2.92
C THR A 236 -18.25 -19.01 3.74
N GLU A 237 -19.42 -18.36 3.76
CA GLU A 237 -19.67 -17.18 4.60
C GLU A 237 -19.41 -17.48 6.09
N GLU A 238 -20.03 -18.55 6.62
CA GLU A 238 -19.85 -19.02 8.00
C GLU A 238 -18.37 -19.28 8.34
N LEU A 239 -17.63 -20.00 7.49
CA LEU A 239 -16.20 -20.25 7.73
C LEU A 239 -15.37 -18.97 7.69
N SER A 240 -15.78 -17.97 6.91
CA SER A 240 -15.11 -16.67 6.82
C SER A 240 -15.30 -15.85 8.10
N TRP A 241 -16.51 -15.82 8.67
CA TRP A 241 -16.76 -15.21 9.98
C TRP A 241 -16.05 -15.95 11.11
N GLN A 242 -16.01 -17.29 11.09
CA GLN A 242 -15.20 -18.06 12.03
C GLN A 242 -13.70 -17.76 11.91
N LYS A 243 -13.16 -17.57 10.69
CA LYS A 243 -11.77 -17.13 10.46
C LYS A 243 -11.56 -15.70 10.99
N ALA A 244 -12.54 -14.81 10.83
CA ALA A 244 -12.48 -13.42 11.30
C ALA A 244 -12.44 -13.32 12.82
N HIS A 245 -13.30 -14.01 13.56
CA HIS A 245 -13.25 -14.03 15.02
C HIS A 245 -11.92 -14.63 15.55
N LYS A 246 -11.46 -15.77 15.01
CA LYS A 246 -10.15 -16.35 15.35
C LYS A 246 -8.98 -15.38 15.07
N THR A 247 -9.08 -14.59 14.00
CA THR A 247 -8.10 -13.55 13.64
C THR A 247 -8.10 -12.43 14.69
N LEU A 248 -9.28 -11.95 15.10
CA LEU A 248 -9.46 -10.93 16.13
C LEU A 248 -8.94 -11.39 17.51
N ASP A 249 -9.22 -12.63 17.89
CA ASP A 249 -8.74 -13.23 19.14
C ASP A 249 -7.20 -13.25 19.18
N ALA A 250 -6.56 -13.70 18.10
CA ALA A 250 -5.10 -13.74 17.97
C ALA A 250 -4.48 -12.33 18.00
N LEU A 251 -5.04 -11.36 17.28
CA LEU A 251 -4.59 -9.95 17.31
C LEU A 251 -4.70 -9.36 18.72
N THR A 252 -5.79 -9.66 19.43
CA THR A 252 -6.06 -9.16 20.78
C THR A 252 -5.12 -9.80 21.80
N ALA A 253 -4.92 -11.12 21.73
CA ALA A 253 -3.97 -11.85 22.57
C ALA A 253 -2.53 -11.37 22.35
N ASN A 254 -2.08 -11.23 21.10
CA ASN A 254 -0.74 -10.73 20.78
C ASN A 254 -0.53 -9.29 21.27
N ARG A 255 -1.54 -8.42 21.21
CA ARG A 255 -1.45 -7.07 21.78
C ARG A 255 -1.43 -7.07 23.32
N ALA A 256 -2.22 -7.91 23.97
CA ALA A 256 -2.21 -8.07 25.43
C ALA A 256 -0.87 -8.62 25.96
N GLN A 257 -0.22 -9.51 25.18
CA GLN A 257 1.10 -10.08 25.49
C GLN A 257 2.28 -9.14 25.15
N GLY A 258 2.03 -7.99 24.49
CA GLY A 258 3.09 -7.09 24.03
C GLY A 258 3.79 -7.50 22.73
N ASN A 259 3.35 -8.59 22.08
CA ASN A 259 3.88 -9.10 20.82
C ASN A 259 3.40 -8.33 19.58
N SER A 260 2.41 -7.43 19.73
CA SER A 260 1.94 -6.55 18.65
C SER A 260 2.95 -5.44 18.32
N ARG A 261 3.00 -5.03 17.05
CA ARG A 261 3.72 -3.83 16.58
C ARG A 261 3.21 -2.53 17.23
N VAL A 262 2.07 -2.58 17.92
CA VAL A 262 1.46 -1.46 18.64
C VAL A 262 1.37 -1.82 20.13
N PRO A 263 2.18 -1.21 21.01
CA PRO A 263 2.07 -1.40 22.45
C PRO A 263 0.65 -1.15 22.97
N ALA A 264 0.21 -1.93 23.95
CA ALA A 264 -1.15 -1.80 24.50
C ALA A 264 -1.46 -0.37 24.99
N ASN A 265 -0.46 0.30 25.57
CA ASN A 265 -0.48 1.67 26.09
C ASN A 265 -0.06 2.75 25.07
N ALA A 266 0.04 2.44 23.78
CA ALA A 266 0.40 3.43 22.77
C ALA A 266 -0.64 4.57 22.71
N PRO A 267 -0.21 5.84 22.55
CA PRO A 267 -1.14 6.97 22.46
C PRO A 267 -2.00 6.89 21.19
N PRO A 268 -3.17 7.56 21.17
CA PRO A 268 -4.02 7.65 19.99
C PRO A 268 -3.25 8.13 18.75
N PRO A 269 -3.56 7.59 17.55
CA PRO A 269 -2.82 7.90 16.34
C PRO A 269 -3.01 9.36 15.89
N GLN A 270 -1.91 10.01 15.52
CA GLN A 270 -1.88 11.43 15.13
C GLN A 270 -2.40 11.69 13.70
N ASN A 271 -2.48 10.66 12.85
CA ASN A 271 -2.90 10.79 11.46
C ASN A 271 -4.43 10.68 11.32
N VAL A 272 -4.98 11.42 10.36
CA VAL A 272 -6.43 11.59 10.20
C VAL A 272 -7.12 10.31 9.70
N GLY A 273 -6.46 9.49 8.86
CA GLY A 273 -7.03 8.22 8.40
C GLY A 273 -7.31 7.27 9.57
N SER A 274 -6.37 7.12 10.51
CA SER A 274 -6.58 6.31 11.71
C SER A 274 -7.66 6.88 12.62
N GLN A 275 -7.78 8.21 12.71
CA GLN A 275 -8.82 8.87 13.50
C GLN A 275 -10.22 8.63 12.89
N ARG A 276 -10.35 8.71 11.55
CA ARG A 276 -11.58 8.35 10.83
C ARG A 276 -11.95 6.88 11.03
N LEU A 277 -11.00 5.96 10.88
CA LEU A 277 -11.27 4.53 11.11
C LEU A 277 -11.72 4.24 12.56
N LEU A 278 -11.21 4.94 13.57
CA LEU A 278 -11.66 4.80 14.96
C LEU A 278 -13.04 5.43 15.22
N ASP A 279 -13.35 6.57 14.59
CA ASP A 279 -14.69 7.16 14.61
C ASP A 279 -15.72 6.19 14.02
N ILE A 280 -15.45 5.69 12.80
CA ILE A 280 -16.33 4.73 12.12
C ILE A 280 -16.51 3.45 12.96
N ALA A 281 -15.43 2.93 13.56
CA ALA A 281 -15.48 1.76 14.44
C ALA A 281 -16.36 1.95 15.70
N SER A 282 -16.70 3.18 16.09
CA SER A 282 -17.61 3.46 17.21
C SER A 282 -19.10 3.36 16.81
N ARG A 283 -19.41 3.34 15.51
CA ARG A 283 -20.77 3.40 14.96
C ARG A 283 -21.37 2.02 14.67
N GLY A 284 -20.59 0.95 14.78
CA GLY A 284 -21.00 -0.44 14.56
C GLY A 284 -19.86 -1.32 14.03
N GLU A 285 -19.85 -2.61 14.37
CA GLU A 285 -18.77 -3.53 14.00
C GLU A 285 -18.71 -3.84 12.50
N VAL A 286 -19.86 -3.86 11.82
CA VAL A 286 -19.97 -4.09 10.36
C VAL A 286 -20.55 -2.84 9.73
N GLN A 287 -19.98 -2.42 8.61
CA GLN A 287 -20.46 -1.34 7.75
C GLN A 287 -20.65 -1.89 6.32
N ASP A 288 -21.59 -1.31 5.58
CA ASP A 288 -22.02 -1.75 4.24
C ASP A 288 -22.28 -3.28 4.16
N ARG A 289 -21.81 -3.94 3.11
CA ARG A 289 -22.00 -5.39 2.87
C ARG A 289 -21.19 -6.28 3.82
N ALA A 290 -19.96 -5.88 4.13
CA ALA A 290 -18.94 -6.79 4.68
C ALA A 290 -17.77 -6.09 5.42
N LEU A 291 -17.80 -4.76 5.59
CA LEU A 291 -16.64 -4.00 6.09
C LEU A 291 -16.58 -4.05 7.61
N TRP A 292 -15.71 -4.90 8.15
CA TRP A 292 -15.59 -5.22 9.57
C TRP A 292 -14.51 -4.39 10.27
N TYR A 293 -14.85 -3.88 11.45
CA TYR A 293 -14.09 -2.87 12.21
C TYR A 293 -13.43 -3.32 13.53
N PRO A 294 -13.76 -4.43 14.22
CA PRO A 294 -13.04 -4.88 15.41
C PRO A 294 -11.52 -5.04 15.20
N THR A 295 -11.06 -5.42 14.01
CA THR A 295 -9.63 -5.46 13.64
C THR A 295 -8.97 -4.08 13.70
N VAL A 296 -9.70 -3.00 13.40
CA VAL A 296 -9.24 -1.61 13.56
C VAL A 296 -9.01 -1.29 15.04
N GLN A 297 -9.95 -1.66 15.92
CA GLN A 297 -9.83 -1.43 17.36
C GLN A 297 -8.66 -2.25 17.95
N ALA A 298 -8.56 -3.54 17.59
CA ALA A 298 -7.49 -4.43 18.04
C ALA A 298 -6.09 -3.94 17.61
N THR A 299 -5.93 -3.47 16.37
CA THR A 299 -4.65 -2.93 15.86
C THR A 299 -4.39 -1.45 16.22
N GLY A 300 -5.33 -0.77 16.90
CA GLY A 300 -5.23 0.66 17.20
C GLY A 300 -5.21 1.55 15.94
N ALA A 301 -5.91 1.10 14.88
CA ALA A 301 -6.04 1.74 13.57
C ALA A 301 -4.72 2.06 12.86
N ARG A 302 -3.63 1.34 13.14
CA ARG A 302 -2.31 1.64 12.54
C ARG A 302 -2.18 1.08 11.12
N GLY A 303 -2.34 1.98 10.15
CA GLY A 303 -2.40 1.64 8.73
C GLY A 303 -3.78 1.11 8.32
N ALA A 304 -3.91 0.68 7.06
CA ALA A 304 -5.11 0.01 6.58
C ALA A 304 -5.37 -1.26 7.40
N SER A 305 -6.43 -1.23 8.22
CA SER A 305 -6.74 -2.21 9.26
C SER A 305 -8.19 -2.72 9.19
N THR A 306 -9.01 -2.14 8.31
CA THR A 306 -10.37 -2.60 8.00
C THR A 306 -10.32 -3.90 7.19
N ALA A 307 -11.20 -4.83 7.57
CA ALA A 307 -11.34 -6.11 6.90
C ALA A 307 -12.62 -6.14 6.06
N LEU A 308 -12.58 -6.80 4.90
CA LEU A 308 -13.81 -7.29 4.26
C LEU A 308 -13.97 -8.75 4.71
N VAL A 309 -15.10 -9.13 5.28
CA VAL A 309 -15.32 -10.49 5.81
C VAL A 309 -16.45 -11.17 5.05
N GLY A 310 -16.20 -12.41 4.61
CA GLY A 310 -17.21 -13.23 3.94
C GLY A 310 -16.62 -14.15 2.87
N SER A 311 -17.51 -14.89 2.20
CA SER A 311 -17.17 -15.79 1.10
C SER A 311 -16.46 -15.06 -0.05
N PRO A 312 -15.75 -15.77 -0.96
CA PRO A 312 -15.04 -15.11 -2.06
C PRO A 312 -15.97 -14.30 -2.99
N GLN A 313 -17.25 -14.67 -3.07
CA GLN A 313 -18.27 -13.86 -3.75
C GLN A 313 -18.61 -12.59 -2.95
N THR A 314 -18.87 -12.72 -1.64
CA THR A 314 -19.15 -11.58 -0.73
C THR A 314 -18.03 -10.54 -0.78
N ILE A 315 -16.77 -10.98 -0.82
CA ILE A 315 -15.61 -10.09 -0.99
C ILE A 315 -15.55 -9.49 -2.39
N ALA A 316 -15.75 -10.28 -3.44
CA ALA A 316 -15.72 -9.79 -4.82
C ALA A 316 -16.80 -8.73 -5.07
N ASP A 317 -18.04 -8.99 -4.65
CA ASP A 317 -19.14 -8.04 -4.69
C ASP A 317 -18.81 -6.76 -3.90
N SER A 318 -18.28 -6.89 -2.68
CA SER A 318 -17.88 -5.73 -1.87
C SER A 318 -16.83 -4.88 -2.58
N ILE A 319 -15.83 -5.50 -3.20
CA ILE A 319 -14.80 -4.80 -3.99
C ILE A 319 -15.46 -4.11 -5.20
N LEU A 320 -16.37 -4.78 -5.89
CA LEU A 320 -17.11 -4.25 -7.03
C LEU A 320 -17.98 -3.04 -6.66
N ASP A 321 -18.56 -3.00 -5.45
CA ASP A 321 -19.28 -1.84 -4.92
C ASP A 321 -18.36 -0.60 -4.81
N TYR A 322 -17.07 -0.77 -4.48
CA TYR A 322 -16.08 0.34 -4.50
C TYR A 322 -15.62 0.71 -5.91
N VAL A 323 -15.56 -0.24 -6.85
CA VAL A 323 -15.21 0.07 -8.26
C VAL A 323 -16.25 1.01 -8.87
N ASP A 324 -17.54 0.87 -8.53
CA ASP A 324 -18.61 1.77 -8.98
C ASP A 324 -18.45 3.20 -8.46
N LEU A 325 -17.74 3.40 -7.34
CA LEU A 325 -17.37 4.74 -6.84
C LEU A 325 -16.14 5.35 -7.55
N GLY A 326 -15.48 4.57 -8.41
CA GLY A 326 -14.25 4.96 -9.12
C GLY A 326 -12.96 4.33 -8.58
N ALA A 327 -13.01 3.30 -7.73
CA ALA A 327 -11.82 2.61 -7.24
C ALA A 327 -11.16 1.73 -8.34
N GLU A 328 -10.27 2.35 -9.12
CA GLU A 328 -9.53 1.68 -10.21
C GLU A 328 -8.43 0.73 -9.74
N LEU A 329 -7.89 0.93 -8.54
CA LEU A 329 -6.89 0.05 -7.94
C LEU A 329 -7.37 -0.44 -6.57
N ILE A 330 -7.26 -1.74 -6.35
CA ILE A 330 -7.72 -2.40 -5.13
C ILE A 330 -6.52 -3.07 -4.47
N SER A 331 -6.15 -2.57 -3.29
CA SER A 331 -5.11 -3.20 -2.49
C SER A 331 -5.70 -4.13 -1.44
N ILE A 332 -5.18 -5.36 -1.41
CA ILE A 332 -5.59 -6.40 -0.48
C ILE A 332 -4.34 -7.07 0.12
N ARG A 333 -4.31 -7.22 1.43
CA ARG A 333 -3.22 -7.88 2.17
C ARG A 333 -3.76 -8.71 3.32
N GLY A 334 -3.16 -9.89 3.51
CA GLY A 334 -3.57 -10.88 4.50
C GLY A 334 -3.38 -10.48 5.96
N TYR A 335 -3.74 -11.44 6.81
CA TYR A 335 -3.21 -11.58 8.17
C TYR A 335 -2.25 -12.77 8.24
N ASP A 336 -2.45 -13.82 7.42
CA ASP A 336 -1.42 -14.78 7.00
C ASP A 336 -0.88 -14.36 5.63
N ASN A 337 0.13 -13.50 5.65
CA ASN A 337 0.55 -12.67 4.50
C ASN A 337 0.68 -13.41 3.17
N LEU A 338 1.22 -14.64 3.16
CA LEU A 338 1.50 -15.40 1.93
C LEU A 338 0.32 -16.29 1.52
N ASN A 339 -0.27 -17.00 2.46
CA ASN A 339 -1.35 -17.93 2.16
C ASN A 339 -2.64 -17.17 1.78
N ASP A 340 -2.97 -16.10 2.50
CA ASP A 340 -4.08 -15.22 2.11
C ASP A 340 -3.86 -14.63 0.71
N ALA A 341 -2.64 -14.18 0.36
CA ALA A 341 -2.36 -13.64 -0.97
C ALA A 341 -2.51 -14.68 -2.11
N ILE A 342 -2.17 -15.95 -1.83
CA ILE A 342 -2.39 -17.07 -2.75
C ILE A 342 -3.90 -17.33 -2.90
N ASP A 343 -4.66 -17.38 -1.81
CA ASP A 343 -6.10 -17.64 -1.85
C ASP A 343 -6.91 -16.48 -2.44
N TYR A 344 -6.49 -15.23 -2.21
CA TYR A 344 -7.02 -14.06 -2.91
C TYR A 344 -6.80 -14.18 -4.43
N GLY A 345 -5.60 -14.59 -4.84
CA GLY A 345 -5.23 -14.82 -6.23
C GLY A 345 -6.03 -15.93 -6.91
N ARG A 346 -6.41 -16.97 -6.15
CA ARG A 346 -7.25 -18.09 -6.62
C ARG A 346 -8.74 -17.78 -6.67
N TYR A 347 -9.27 -17.08 -5.66
CA TYR A 347 -10.72 -17.05 -5.40
C TYR A 347 -11.35 -15.65 -5.47
N ILE A 348 -10.59 -14.57 -5.26
CA ILE A 348 -11.12 -13.20 -5.27
C ILE A 348 -10.80 -12.50 -6.59
N LEU A 349 -9.52 -12.48 -7.00
CA LEU A 349 -9.07 -11.81 -8.22
C LEU A 349 -9.86 -12.27 -9.48
N PRO A 350 -10.08 -13.58 -9.70
CA PRO A 350 -10.90 -14.05 -10.82
C PRO A 350 -12.36 -13.59 -10.73
N LYS A 351 -12.96 -13.58 -9.53
CA LYS A 351 -14.37 -13.21 -9.33
C LYS A 351 -14.67 -11.73 -9.52
N VAL A 352 -13.75 -10.85 -9.11
CA VAL A 352 -13.88 -9.42 -9.45
C VAL A 352 -13.74 -9.23 -10.97
N ARG A 353 -12.79 -9.92 -11.62
CA ARG A 353 -12.63 -9.90 -13.08
C ARG A 353 -13.80 -10.53 -13.85
N GLU A 354 -14.57 -11.40 -13.22
CA GLU A 354 -15.81 -12.01 -13.73
C GLU A 354 -16.95 -10.97 -13.67
N GLY A 355 -17.27 -10.44 -12.48
CA GLY A 355 -18.32 -9.43 -12.29
C GLY A 355 -18.09 -8.13 -13.08
N LEU A 356 -16.84 -7.71 -13.32
CA LEU A 356 -16.53 -6.59 -14.21
C LEU A 356 -16.96 -6.87 -15.67
N LYS A 357 -16.80 -8.10 -16.17
CA LYS A 357 -17.24 -8.46 -17.53
C LYS A 357 -18.76 -8.55 -17.62
N GLU A 358 -19.41 -9.08 -16.59
CA GLU A 358 -20.86 -9.15 -16.50
C GLU A 358 -21.48 -7.74 -16.54
N ARG A 359 -20.91 -6.78 -15.79
CA ARG A 359 -21.28 -5.36 -15.84
C ARG A 359 -21.06 -4.75 -17.23
N GLU A 360 -19.90 -4.95 -17.84
CA GLU A 360 -19.60 -4.45 -19.20
C GLU A 360 -20.55 -5.02 -20.28
N LEU A 361 -21.01 -6.27 -20.11
CA LEU A 361 -22.01 -6.90 -20.99
C LEU A 361 -23.43 -6.35 -20.74
N ALA A 362 -23.80 -6.13 -19.48
CA ALA A 362 -25.08 -5.55 -19.11
C ALA A 362 -25.22 -4.10 -19.62
N GLU A 363 -24.17 -3.28 -19.50
CA GLU A 363 -24.12 -1.91 -20.04
C GLU A 363 -24.37 -1.88 -21.55
N LYS A 364 -23.69 -2.76 -22.32
CA LYS A 364 -23.87 -2.87 -23.77
C LYS A 364 -25.29 -3.27 -24.15
N THR A 365 -25.83 -4.29 -23.47
CA THR A 365 -27.20 -4.81 -23.73
C THR A 365 -28.27 -3.75 -23.45
N ASN A 366 -28.10 -2.95 -22.38
CA ASN A 366 -28.99 -1.84 -22.04
C ASN A 366 -28.81 -0.65 -23.00
N GLY A 367 -27.60 -0.40 -23.50
CA GLY A 367 -27.32 0.62 -24.51
C GLY A 367 -27.98 0.34 -25.86
N GLU A 368 -27.92 -0.91 -26.34
CA GLU A 368 -28.52 -1.32 -27.61
C GLU A 368 -30.05 -1.30 -27.56
N THR A 369 -30.66 -1.81 -26.48
CA THR A 369 -32.11 -1.77 -26.29
C THR A 369 -32.67 -0.35 -26.14
N GLY A 370 -31.87 0.61 -25.65
CA GLY A 370 -32.21 2.04 -25.63
C GLY A 370 -32.28 2.71 -27.01
N SER A 371 -31.67 2.12 -28.05
CA SER A 371 -31.57 2.72 -29.38
C SER A 371 -32.80 2.48 -30.27
N VAL A 372 -33.61 1.46 -30.00
CA VAL A 372 -34.69 0.99 -30.89
C VAL A 372 -36.02 1.75 -30.68
N LYS A 373 -35.99 3.09 -30.77
CA LYS A 373 -37.19 3.94 -30.81
C LYS A 373 -37.04 5.16 -31.74
N HIS A 374 -37.16 4.94 -33.05
CA HIS A 374 -38.12 5.61 -33.96
C HIS A 374 -37.79 5.36 -35.44
N ALA A 375 -38.51 4.42 -36.08
CA ALA A 375 -38.47 4.21 -37.53
C ALA A 375 -39.79 3.63 -38.05
N ASN A 376 -40.87 4.43 -37.96
CA ASN A 376 -42.15 4.35 -38.70
C ASN A 376 -43.11 5.40 -38.07
N GLY A 377 -43.88 6.20 -38.81
CA GLY A 377 -43.98 6.32 -40.27
C GLY A 377 -45.43 6.45 -40.75
N VAL A 378 -46.10 7.58 -40.48
CA VAL A 378 -47.50 7.82 -40.89
C VAL A 378 -47.68 9.28 -41.37
N ASN A 379 -48.29 9.44 -42.55
CA ASN A 379 -48.92 10.69 -43.02
C ASN A 379 -50.44 10.56 -42.83
N GLY A 380 -51.16 11.64 -42.51
CA GLY A 380 -52.63 11.64 -42.52
C GLY A 380 -53.28 12.75 -41.70
N ASP A 381 -53.95 13.67 -42.38
CA ASP A 381 -54.57 14.89 -41.85
C ASP A 381 -55.69 14.69 -40.77
N ALA A 382 -55.68 15.58 -39.76
CA ALA A 382 -56.77 16.47 -39.31
C ALA A 382 -58.21 15.94 -38.94
N PRO A 383 -59.01 16.70 -38.16
CA PRO A 383 -58.68 17.72 -37.15
C PRO A 383 -59.43 17.59 -35.79
N ALA A 384 -59.02 18.46 -34.87
CA ALA A 384 -59.48 18.75 -33.50
C ALA A 384 -60.99 18.71 -33.13
N SER A 385 -61.23 18.41 -31.85
CA SER A 385 -62.30 18.97 -31.00
C SER A 385 -61.85 19.04 -29.52
N GLU A 386 -62.16 20.16 -28.86
CA GLU A 386 -62.55 20.41 -27.44
C GLU A 386 -62.31 19.34 -26.32
N GLU A 387 -62.19 19.65 -25.02
CA GLU A 387 -61.74 20.80 -24.20
C GLU A 387 -61.75 20.34 -22.70
N THR A 388 -61.28 21.18 -21.74
CA THR A 388 -61.57 21.14 -20.28
C THR A 388 -61.07 19.98 -19.37
N ALA A 389 -60.02 20.28 -18.59
CA ALA A 389 -59.93 20.36 -17.10
C ALA A 389 -60.58 19.35 -16.11
N GLY A 390 -59.88 19.14 -14.97
CA GLY A 390 -60.34 18.41 -13.75
C GLY A 390 -59.55 17.10 -13.51
N VAL A 391 -58.72 16.85 -12.48
CA VAL A 391 -58.51 17.31 -11.08
C VAL A 391 -59.43 16.64 -10.02
N SER A 392 -58.80 15.91 -9.08
CA SER A 392 -59.33 15.37 -7.79
C SER A 392 -60.40 14.25 -7.91
N GLU A 393 -60.59 13.33 -6.94
CA GLU A 393 -59.94 13.10 -5.63
C GLU A 393 -60.00 11.60 -5.17
N ASP A 394 -59.50 11.32 -3.95
CA ASP A 394 -59.31 10.00 -3.33
C ASP A 394 -60.57 9.11 -3.15
N VAL A 395 -60.40 7.78 -3.22
CA VAL A 395 -61.12 6.80 -2.36
C VAL A 395 -60.14 5.70 -1.89
N LYS A 396 -60.34 5.17 -0.67
CA LYS A 396 -59.41 4.23 0.01
C LYS A 396 -59.91 2.77 0.10
N ALA A 397 -58.92 1.88 0.15
CA ALA A 397 -58.82 0.68 1.00
C ALA A 397 -59.56 -0.64 0.66
N ASN A 398 -58.91 -1.72 1.14
CA ASN A 398 -59.33 -3.12 1.27
C ASN A 398 -59.50 -3.92 -0.05
N GLY A 399 -59.04 -5.19 -0.13
CA GLY A 399 -58.29 -5.96 0.87
C GLY A 399 -58.02 -7.41 0.42
N GLU A 400 -57.69 -8.26 1.40
CA GLU A 400 -57.66 -9.75 1.33
C GLU A 400 -56.60 -10.43 0.43
N SER A 401 -55.47 -10.72 1.07
CA SER A 401 -54.84 -12.05 1.18
C SER A 401 -55.25 -13.16 0.19
N LYS A 402 -54.25 -13.71 -0.51
CA LYS A 402 -54.22 -15.13 -0.91
C LYS A 402 -52.80 -15.69 -0.80
N GLU A 403 -52.71 -16.95 -0.38
CA GLU A 403 -51.48 -17.65 -0.02
C GLU A 403 -51.43 -19.02 -0.74
N LEU A 404 -50.25 -19.65 -0.77
CA LEU A 404 -49.98 -21.03 -1.20
C LEU A 404 -50.11 -21.35 -2.71
N PRO A 405 -49.49 -22.46 -3.20
CA PRO A 405 -48.66 -23.45 -2.49
C PRO A 405 -47.24 -23.66 -3.08
N LEU A 406 -46.38 -24.35 -2.31
CA LEU A 406 -45.19 -25.06 -2.84
C LEU A 406 -45.58 -26.48 -3.28
N ALA A 407 -44.96 -26.95 -4.37
CA ALA A 407 -44.80 -28.36 -4.75
C ALA A 407 -43.73 -28.46 -5.85
N SER A 408 -42.96 -29.53 -6.04
CA SER A 408 -42.55 -30.64 -5.16
C SER A 408 -41.33 -31.35 -5.81
N LYS A 409 -40.64 -32.25 -5.10
CA LYS A 409 -39.53 -33.06 -5.66
C LYS A 409 -40.02 -34.05 -6.73
N GLU A 410 -39.14 -34.39 -7.68
CA GLU A 410 -39.00 -35.75 -8.20
C GLU A 410 -37.54 -35.99 -8.68
N GLU A 411 -37.16 -37.24 -8.97
CA GLU A 411 -35.75 -37.69 -8.92
C GLU A 411 -35.44 -38.80 -9.96
N THR A 412 -34.16 -38.94 -10.36
CA THR A 412 -33.58 -39.98 -11.28
C THR A 412 -34.03 -39.91 -12.76
N SER A 413 -33.13 -39.99 -13.75
CA SER A 413 -32.37 -41.21 -14.10
C SER A 413 -31.32 -40.93 -15.20
N GLU A 414 -30.41 -41.88 -15.42
CA GLU A 414 -29.32 -41.78 -16.41
C GLU A 414 -29.75 -42.18 -17.84
N VAL A 415 -29.16 -41.54 -18.86
CA VAL A 415 -28.83 -42.19 -20.13
C VAL A 415 -27.44 -41.70 -20.56
N ALA A 416 -26.54 -42.62 -20.89
CA ALA A 416 -25.26 -42.32 -21.53
C ALA A 416 -25.37 -42.51 -23.05
N GLU A 417 -24.66 -41.69 -23.82
CA GLU A 417 -24.40 -41.96 -25.24
C GLU A 417 -22.94 -41.59 -25.57
N ASP A 418 -22.35 -42.30 -26.53
CA ASP A 418 -20.92 -42.63 -26.49
C ASP A 418 -20.16 -42.28 -27.78
N VAL A 419 -18.85 -42.04 -27.63
CA VAL A 419 -17.81 -41.99 -28.67
C VAL A 419 -18.04 -41.16 -29.95
N LYS A 420 -17.19 -40.14 -30.13
CA LYS A 420 -16.27 -40.15 -31.30
C LYS A 420 -14.93 -39.47 -31.06
N VAL A 421 -13.88 -40.30 -31.11
CA VAL A 421 -12.46 -39.91 -31.12
C VAL A 421 -12.07 -39.42 -32.51
N ASN A 422 -11.08 -38.52 -32.57
CA ASN A 422 -10.26 -38.32 -33.78
C ASN A 422 -8.82 -37.99 -33.34
N ASP A 423 -7.90 -38.93 -33.54
CA ASP A 423 -6.46 -38.70 -33.42
C ASP A 423 -5.90 -38.09 -34.72
N GLU A 424 -5.03 -37.08 -34.60
CA GLU A 424 -3.92 -36.90 -35.55
C GLU A 424 -2.65 -36.53 -34.77
N ALA A 425 -1.75 -37.51 -34.61
CA ALA A 425 -0.40 -37.28 -34.12
C ALA A 425 0.53 -36.83 -35.26
N LYS A 426 1.46 -35.91 -34.97
CA LYS A 426 2.64 -35.65 -35.81
C LYS A 426 3.88 -35.58 -34.94
N GLU A 427 4.88 -36.38 -35.32
CA GLU A 427 6.12 -36.59 -34.57
C GLU A 427 7.31 -35.80 -35.15
N LEU A 428 8.19 -35.36 -34.25
CA LEU A 428 9.66 -35.30 -34.40
C LEU A 428 10.26 -34.24 -35.37
N PRO A 429 11.57 -33.88 -35.27
CA PRO A 429 12.66 -34.58 -34.58
C PRO A 429 13.45 -33.82 -33.49
N LEU A 430 14.40 -34.56 -32.87
CA LEU A 430 15.27 -34.17 -31.75
C LEU A 430 16.74 -33.91 -32.17
N ALA A 431 17.38 -32.92 -31.54
CA ALA A 431 18.83 -32.79 -31.25
C ALA A 431 19.02 -31.53 -30.35
N SER A 432 19.99 -31.39 -29.44
CA SER A 432 21.09 -32.23 -28.89
C SER A 432 21.36 -31.76 -27.43
N LYS A 433 21.42 -32.62 -26.40
CA LYS A 433 22.53 -33.46 -25.91
C LYS A 433 23.71 -32.72 -25.21
N GLU A 434 23.75 -32.82 -23.88
CA GLU A 434 24.90 -32.94 -22.92
C GLU A 434 24.21 -33.22 -21.55
N GLU A 435 24.26 -34.41 -20.92
CA GLU A 435 25.35 -35.07 -20.14
C GLU A 435 25.98 -34.15 -19.09
N THR A 436 26.03 -34.48 -17.79
CA THR A 436 26.59 -35.72 -17.19
C THR A 436 25.79 -36.36 -16.01
N ALA A 437 26.28 -37.53 -15.54
CA ALA A 437 25.86 -38.41 -14.42
C ALA A 437 25.23 -37.76 -13.15
N GLY A 438 24.41 -38.43 -12.33
CA GLY A 438 24.38 -39.86 -11.91
C GLY A 438 25.05 -39.99 -10.52
N VAL A 439 24.43 -40.55 -9.47
CA VAL A 439 23.99 -41.95 -9.26
C VAL A 439 22.71 -42.03 -8.40
N SER A 440 21.95 -43.13 -8.51
CA SER A 440 20.76 -43.48 -7.73
C SER A 440 20.99 -44.70 -6.83
N GLU A 441 20.31 -44.78 -5.67
CA GLU A 441 20.12 -46.04 -4.93
C GLU A 441 18.72 -46.11 -4.27
N ASP A 442 18.00 -47.22 -4.50
CA ASP A 442 16.66 -47.49 -3.95
C ASP A 442 16.75 -48.40 -2.72
N VAL A 443 16.13 -48.02 -1.59
CA VAL A 443 15.74 -48.98 -0.53
C VAL A 443 14.30 -48.77 -0.07
N LYS A 444 13.59 -49.89 0.03
CA LYS A 444 12.15 -50.03 0.25
C LYS A 444 11.67 -49.50 1.61
N ALA A 445 10.40 -49.12 1.65
CA ALA A 445 9.66 -48.92 2.89
C ALA A 445 9.44 -50.22 3.67
N ASN A 446 9.35 -50.09 4.98
CA ASN A 446 8.49 -50.89 5.86
C ASN A 446 8.17 -50.01 7.09
N GLY A 447 6.95 -50.08 7.60
CA GLY A 447 6.56 -49.36 8.81
C GLY A 447 6.19 -50.33 9.93
N GLU A 448 6.38 -49.92 11.18
CA GLU A 448 5.60 -50.45 12.30
C GLU A 448 5.58 -49.44 13.46
N THR A 449 4.46 -49.40 14.19
CA THR A 449 4.20 -48.47 15.30
C THR A 449 4.66 -49.03 16.64
N LYS A 450 5.22 -48.19 17.52
CA LYS A 450 5.15 -48.43 18.98
C LYS A 450 5.37 -47.16 19.80
N GLU A 451 4.48 -46.95 20.77
CA GLU A 451 4.70 -46.08 21.93
C GLU A 451 5.63 -46.78 22.95
N LEU A 452 6.28 -46.02 23.84
CA LEU A 452 6.20 -46.21 25.31
C LEU A 452 7.11 -45.24 26.09
N SER A 453 6.47 -44.28 26.78
CA SER A 453 6.65 -43.86 28.19
C SER A 453 8.00 -43.95 28.96
N LEU A 454 8.20 -42.94 29.82
CA LEU A 454 8.77 -42.97 31.20
C LEU A 454 10.30 -43.02 31.45
N ALA A 455 10.88 -41.82 31.63
CA ALA A 455 11.37 -41.26 32.92
C ALA A 455 12.57 -41.84 33.74
N SER A 456 13.11 -40.94 34.58
CA SER A 456 13.99 -41.11 35.77
C SER A 456 15.52 -41.28 35.63
N LYS A 457 16.24 -40.17 35.91
CA LYS A 457 17.39 -39.97 36.84
C LYS A 457 18.32 -41.14 37.24
N GLU A 458 19.64 -40.84 37.27
CA GLU A 458 20.52 -41.23 38.40
C GLU A 458 21.69 -40.22 38.61
N GLU A 459 22.27 -40.17 39.82
CA GLU A 459 23.03 -39.01 40.41
C GLU A 459 24.00 -39.48 41.52
N THR A 460 25.16 -38.89 41.89
CA THR A 460 26.13 -37.89 41.34
C THR A 460 27.53 -38.09 42.02
N SER A 461 28.66 -37.55 41.49
CA SER A 461 29.91 -37.35 42.29
C SER A 461 30.99 -36.43 41.65
N GLY A 462 31.82 -35.75 42.48
CA GLY A 462 33.13 -35.15 42.07
C GLY A 462 33.46 -33.71 42.52
N VAL A 463 33.85 -33.49 43.79
CA VAL A 463 34.19 -32.19 44.47
C VAL A 463 35.11 -32.51 45.68
N PRO A 464 35.96 -31.64 46.31
CA PRO A 464 36.38 -30.23 46.05
C PRO A 464 37.92 -29.99 45.97
N GLN A 465 38.36 -28.73 45.79
CA GLN A 465 39.39 -28.12 46.68
C GLN A 465 39.40 -26.57 46.60
N ASP A 466 39.71 -25.90 47.70
CA ASP A 466 39.68 -24.43 47.88
C ASP A 466 41.07 -23.82 48.14
N LEU A 467 41.30 -22.55 47.75
CA LEU A 467 41.64 -21.42 48.67
C LEU A 467 42.21 -20.16 47.97
N GLU A 468 41.57 -19.02 48.27
CA GLU A 468 42.07 -17.63 48.47
C GLU A 468 43.27 -17.03 47.70
N ALA A 469 43.00 -15.93 46.99
CA ALA A 469 43.69 -14.63 47.15
C ALA A 469 42.80 -13.47 46.65
N ASN A 470 43.00 -12.24 47.13
CA ASN A 470 42.14 -11.07 46.89
C ASN A 470 42.97 -9.83 46.51
N GLU A 471 42.53 -9.01 45.52
CA GLU A 471 42.52 -7.52 45.65
C GLU A 471 41.87 -6.74 44.48
N ASN A 472 41.48 -5.49 44.80
CA ASN A 472 41.25 -4.31 43.93
C ASN A 472 39.96 -4.14 43.08
N SER A 473 38.86 -3.84 43.79
CA SER A 473 38.28 -2.47 43.86
C SER A 473 38.28 -1.55 42.61
N LYS A 474 37.09 -1.28 42.03
CA LYS A 474 36.29 -0.03 42.27
C LYS A 474 35.14 0.17 41.29
N GLU A 475 33.92 0.24 41.82
CA GLU A 475 32.80 0.98 41.21
C GLU A 475 32.83 2.45 41.68
N LEU A 476 32.06 3.33 41.01
CA LEU A 476 31.74 4.68 41.48
C LEU A 476 30.23 4.96 41.32
N PRO A 477 29.49 5.27 42.40
CA PRO A 477 28.05 5.50 42.35
C PRO A 477 27.66 6.97 42.15
N LEU A 478 26.35 7.20 42.02
CA LEU A 478 25.69 8.49 41.92
C LEU A 478 25.94 9.39 43.15
N ALA A 479 25.97 10.72 42.93
CA ALA A 479 26.05 11.73 43.99
C ALA A 479 24.72 12.51 44.16
N PRO A 480 24.31 12.87 45.40
CA PRO A 480 23.07 13.61 45.69
C PRO A 480 23.25 15.14 45.74
N LYS A 481 22.18 15.85 46.12
CA LYS A 481 22.09 17.31 46.25
C LYS A 481 22.79 17.87 47.50
N GLU A 482 23.13 19.15 47.46
CA GLU A 482 23.10 20.06 48.62
C GLU A 482 22.27 21.31 48.30
N GLU A 483 21.84 22.04 49.33
CA GLU A 483 21.10 23.31 49.24
C GLU A 483 21.94 24.48 49.75
N THR A 484 21.66 25.71 49.32
CA THR A 484 21.59 26.86 50.25
C THR A 484 20.88 28.09 49.65
N SER A 485 19.86 28.59 50.36
CA SER A 485 19.34 29.98 50.45
C SER A 485 19.55 30.99 49.29
N GLY A 486 18.47 31.56 48.73
CA GLY A 486 18.55 32.54 47.61
C GLY A 486 17.57 33.74 47.54
N VAL A 487 16.32 33.65 48.02
CA VAL A 487 15.30 34.76 48.11
C VAL A 487 14.74 35.34 46.77
N SER A 488 13.42 35.65 46.77
CA SER A 488 12.67 36.50 45.79
C SER A 488 12.54 36.04 44.32
N GLU A 489 11.49 36.38 43.55
CA GLU A 489 10.05 36.63 43.82
C GLU A 489 9.27 36.53 42.48
N ASP A 490 7.96 36.29 42.51
CA ASP A 490 7.12 36.21 41.30
C ASP A 490 6.86 37.58 40.65
N ILE A 491 7.31 37.80 39.41
CA ILE A 491 6.81 38.89 38.56
C ILE A 491 6.43 38.38 37.16
N LYS A 492 5.17 38.64 36.79
CA LYS A 492 4.60 38.42 35.44
C LYS A 492 4.99 39.58 34.52
N ALA A 493 5.29 39.30 33.25
CA ALA A 493 5.50 40.32 32.23
C ALA A 493 4.48 40.20 31.09
N ASN A 494 3.44 41.04 31.13
CA ASN A 494 2.66 41.49 29.98
C ASN A 494 3.01 42.97 29.76
N GLY A 495 2.96 43.50 28.53
CA GLY A 495 2.91 44.95 28.30
C GLY A 495 4.06 45.57 27.50
N GLU A 496 3.85 45.62 26.18
CA GLU A 496 4.10 46.68 25.20
C GLU A 496 5.01 47.92 25.47
N THR A 497 5.48 48.46 24.33
CA THR A 497 5.87 49.87 24.01
C THR A 497 7.32 50.35 24.18
N LYS A 498 7.92 50.65 23.01
CA LYS A 498 8.78 51.82 22.67
C LYS A 498 10.16 51.97 23.38
N GLU A 499 11.14 52.73 22.88
CA GLU A 499 11.19 53.63 21.70
C GLU A 499 12.51 53.45 20.89
N VAL A 500 12.91 54.42 20.05
CA VAL A 500 13.95 54.24 18.99
C VAL A 500 15.26 55.04 19.31
N PRO A 501 16.25 55.21 18.40
CA PRO A 501 17.64 54.76 18.60
C PRO A 501 18.62 55.90 18.95
N PRO A 502 19.95 55.63 18.86
CA PRO A 502 20.85 56.59 18.22
C PRO A 502 21.60 56.02 17.00
N SER A 503 22.10 56.94 16.17
CA SER A 503 23.08 56.72 15.10
C SER A 503 24.51 56.64 15.69
N SER A 504 25.63 56.46 14.96
CA SER A 504 25.94 56.73 13.54
C SER A 504 27.28 56.09 13.12
N LYS A 505 27.52 55.93 11.80
CA LYS A 505 28.79 56.06 11.03
C LYS A 505 30.11 55.48 11.61
N GLU A 506 30.94 54.77 10.84
CA GLU A 506 31.79 55.35 9.79
C GLU A 506 32.18 54.39 8.65
N GLU A 507 32.79 54.94 7.60
CA GLU A 507 33.31 54.23 6.41
C GLU A 507 34.85 54.23 6.37
N THR A 508 35.45 53.19 5.78
CA THR A 508 36.79 53.16 5.12
C THR A 508 36.97 51.71 4.60
N SER A 509 37.18 51.35 3.31
CA SER A 509 37.96 51.85 2.17
C SER A 509 39.41 51.32 2.10
N GLY A 510 39.68 50.38 1.18
CA GLY A 510 40.99 49.78 0.89
C GLY A 510 40.86 48.38 0.26
N VAL A 511 40.79 48.22 -1.07
CA VAL A 511 41.95 48.09 -2.00
C VAL A 511 42.83 46.89 -1.61
N SER A 512 42.56 45.66 -2.08
CA SER A 512 42.80 45.11 -3.44
C SER A 512 44.25 44.64 -3.69
N GLN A 513 44.42 43.34 -3.96
CA GLN A 513 45.47 42.79 -4.83
C GLN A 513 44.95 41.56 -5.60
N ASP A 514 45.25 41.49 -6.90
CA ASP A 514 44.99 40.33 -7.76
C ASP A 514 45.97 39.17 -7.49
N VAL A 515 45.49 37.94 -7.64
CA VAL A 515 46.34 36.78 -7.95
C VAL A 515 45.81 36.07 -9.19
N LYS A 516 46.47 36.28 -10.33
CA LYS A 516 46.24 35.50 -11.55
C LYS A 516 46.91 34.14 -11.41
N ALA A 517 46.12 33.07 -11.46
CA ALA A 517 46.62 31.71 -11.68
C ALA A 517 46.13 31.23 -13.06
N SER A 518 47.01 31.28 -14.06
CA SER A 518 46.80 30.59 -15.33
C SER A 518 47.16 29.12 -15.15
N ILE A 519 46.28 28.21 -15.54
CA ILE A 519 46.61 26.78 -15.71
C ILE A 519 46.25 26.42 -17.16
N GLU A 520 47.24 25.91 -17.88
CA GLU A 520 47.12 25.62 -19.31
C GLU A 520 46.27 24.39 -19.58
N THR A 521 45.43 24.46 -20.61
CA THR A 521 44.81 23.27 -21.20
C THR A 521 45.89 22.39 -21.82
N LYS A 522 46.04 21.16 -21.31
CA LYS A 522 46.94 20.17 -21.89
C LYS A 522 46.14 19.02 -22.49
N GLU A 523 46.06 18.99 -23.81
CA GLU A 523 45.45 17.90 -24.55
C GLU A 523 46.23 16.58 -24.32
N LEU A 524 45.50 15.47 -24.28
CA LEU A 524 46.05 14.12 -24.40
C LEU A 524 45.53 13.50 -25.70
N PRO A 525 46.40 12.95 -26.56
CA PRO A 525 46.00 12.46 -27.88
C PRO A 525 45.22 11.15 -27.78
N LEU A 526 44.36 10.90 -28.77
CA LEU A 526 43.78 9.57 -28.98
C LEU A 526 44.89 8.57 -29.34
N ALA A 527 44.79 7.36 -28.79
CA ALA A 527 45.51 6.19 -29.25
C ALA A 527 44.52 5.19 -29.89
N SER A 528 45.01 4.41 -30.86
CA SER A 528 44.18 3.66 -31.81
C SER A 528 43.76 2.26 -31.34
N GLU A 529 42.86 1.69 -32.13
CA GLU A 529 42.39 0.31 -32.10
C GLU A 529 43.53 -0.74 -31.97
N VAL A 530 43.25 -1.82 -31.22
CA VAL A 530 43.71 -3.18 -31.55
C VAL A 530 42.55 -4.14 -31.25
N THR A 531 42.22 -5.02 -32.18
CA THR A 531 41.16 -6.03 -32.06
C THR A 531 41.72 -7.42 -31.76
N ALA A 532 41.10 -8.14 -30.83
CA ALA A 532 41.03 -9.61 -30.77
C ALA A 532 39.84 -10.03 -29.90
#